data_AF-A0A7W0S4C7-F1
#
_entry.id   AF-A0A7W0S4C7-F1
#
_cell.length_a   1.000
_cell.length_b   1.000
_cell.length_c   1.000
_cell.angle_alpha   90.00
_cell.angle_beta   90.00
_cell.angle_gamma   90.00
#
_symmetry.space_group_name_H-M   'P 1'
#
loop_
_entity.id
_entity.type
_entity.pdbx_description
1 polymer ?
#
loop_
_entity_poly.entity_id
_entity_poly.type
_entity_poly.pdbx_seq_one_letter_code
_entity_poly.pdbx_strand_id
1 'polypeptide(L)'
;TAGVVTFESGAGASSPGTNPFVTDQFLADIADAAGQYNIVIPYFHMGVEYLGVPPSWAIAAAHGAIDAGATMVVTNHPHVIQGMEIYGGKPIIYSVGNFVFDQMFSVDTRQGLILEITVQGSRVVGIRTRGIEIEDFHQPRLMSGGEQAAIMDRFWRSTDRTAAGVAF
;
A
#
# COMPACT_ATOMS: atom_id res chain seq x y z
N THR A 1 2.88 14.93 5.09
CA THR A 1 4.25 14.71 4.57
C THR A 1 4.22 13.69 3.44
N ALA A 2 5.20 13.69 2.53
CA ALA A 2 5.32 12.63 1.54
C ALA A 2 6.10 11.44 2.12
N GLY A 3 5.70 10.22 1.81
CA GLY A 3 6.27 8.98 2.36
C GLY A 3 7.57 8.54 1.76
N VAL A 4 8.16 9.40 0.95
CA VAL A 4 9.38 9.12 0.22
C VAL A 4 10.48 9.98 0.78
N VAL A 5 11.61 9.33 1.01
CA VAL A 5 12.82 9.93 1.54
C VAL A 5 13.86 9.95 0.44
N THR A 6 14.54 11.09 0.33
CA THR A 6 15.65 11.28 -0.60
C THR A 6 16.93 10.65 -0.03
N PHE A 7 18.01 10.68 -0.81
CA PHE A 7 19.30 10.10 -0.43
C PHE A 7 19.89 10.63 0.88
N GLU A 8 19.47 11.80 1.36
CA GLU A 8 19.98 12.41 2.60
C GLU A 8 19.75 11.53 3.84
N SER A 9 18.70 10.70 3.82
CA SER A 9 18.37 9.73 4.89
C SER A 9 18.50 8.28 4.42
N GLY A 10 19.22 8.05 3.32
CA GLY A 10 19.38 6.76 2.68
C GLY A 10 20.38 5.85 3.40
N ALA A 11 20.12 4.54 3.37
CA ALA A 11 21.11 3.54 3.77
C ALA A 11 22.30 3.59 2.79
N GLY A 12 23.50 3.62 3.35
CA GLY A 12 24.75 3.55 2.59
C GLY A 12 25.40 2.19 2.79
N ALA A 13 26.46 1.91 2.03
CA ALA A 13 27.24 0.68 2.16
C ALA A 13 27.78 0.45 3.60
N SER A 14 27.98 1.53 4.35
CA SER A 14 28.52 1.52 5.72
C SER A 14 27.73 2.37 6.70
N SER A 15 26.49 2.77 6.37
CA SER A 15 25.66 3.61 7.25
C SER A 15 24.20 3.15 7.25
N PRO A 16 23.55 3.14 8.42
CA PRO A 16 22.12 2.85 8.49
C PRO A 16 21.31 3.95 7.81
N GLY A 17 20.11 3.60 7.35
CA GLY A 17 19.18 4.53 6.75
C GLY A 17 18.00 3.81 6.12
N THR A 18 17.21 4.54 5.36
CA THR A 18 16.05 4.04 4.62
C THR A 18 16.45 3.57 3.22
N ASN A 19 15.64 2.72 2.58
CA ASN A 19 15.77 2.55 1.13
C ASN A 19 15.20 3.80 0.44
N PRO A 20 16.02 4.65 -0.21
CA PRO A 20 15.51 5.87 -0.80
C PRO A 20 14.55 5.57 -1.94
N PHE A 21 13.58 6.46 -2.16
CA PHE A 21 12.64 6.29 -3.26
C PHE A 21 13.32 6.68 -4.58
N VAL A 22 13.93 5.70 -5.25
CA VAL A 22 14.64 5.87 -6.52
C VAL A 22 14.01 4.96 -7.56
N THR A 23 13.28 5.55 -8.50
CA THR A 23 12.47 4.82 -9.48
C THR A 23 13.27 3.81 -10.29
N ASP A 24 14.37 4.24 -10.90
CA ASP A 24 15.17 3.35 -11.74
C ASP A 24 15.75 2.16 -10.96
N GLN A 25 16.11 2.39 -9.68
CA GLN A 25 16.66 1.34 -8.83
C GLN A 25 15.60 0.30 -8.50
N PHE A 26 14.45 0.71 -7.93
CA PHE A 26 13.45 -0.28 -7.53
C PHE A 26 12.84 -1.00 -8.73
N LEU A 27 12.73 -0.35 -9.89
CA LEU A 27 12.25 -1.02 -11.11
C LEU A 27 13.23 -2.10 -11.57
N ALA A 28 14.54 -1.82 -11.55
CA ALA A 28 15.57 -2.81 -11.85
C ALA A 28 15.56 -3.97 -10.85
N ASP A 29 15.43 -3.68 -9.55
CA ASP A 29 15.37 -4.71 -8.49
C ASP A 29 14.14 -5.62 -8.66
N ILE A 30 12.98 -5.05 -9.01
CA ILE A 30 11.76 -5.81 -9.26
C ILE A 30 11.91 -6.70 -10.49
N ALA A 31 12.51 -6.18 -11.57
CA ALA A 31 12.73 -6.95 -12.80
C ALA A 31 13.69 -8.12 -12.57
N ASP A 32 14.77 -7.90 -11.82
CA ASP A 32 15.69 -8.97 -11.42
C ASP A 32 14.98 -10.03 -10.56
N ALA A 33 14.25 -9.60 -9.53
CA ALA A 33 13.47 -10.49 -8.69
C ALA A 33 12.42 -11.29 -9.49
N ALA A 34 11.74 -10.67 -10.45
CA ALA A 34 10.75 -11.32 -11.30
C ALA A 34 11.38 -12.37 -12.25
N GLY A 35 12.66 -12.21 -12.60
CA GLY A 35 13.43 -13.21 -13.33
C GLY A 35 13.80 -14.45 -12.49
N GLN A 36 13.79 -14.33 -11.16
CA GLN A 36 14.23 -15.36 -10.23
C GLN A 36 13.09 -16.02 -9.45
N TYR A 37 11.98 -15.31 -9.23
CA TYR A 37 10.90 -15.72 -8.35
C TYR A 37 9.53 -15.70 -9.05
N ASN A 38 8.67 -16.66 -8.71
CA ASN A 38 7.31 -16.74 -9.28
C ASN A 38 6.33 -15.70 -8.70
N ILE A 39 6.62 -15.21 -7.51
CA ILE A 39 5.78 -14.26 -6.77
C ILE A 39 6.68 -13.14 -6.27
N VAL A 40 6.45 -11.93 -6.78
CA VAL A 40 7.14 -10.72 -6.36
C VAL A 40 6.09 -9.70 -5.95
N ILE A 41 6.11 -9.29 -4.68
CA ILE A 41 5.17 -8.32 -4.12
C ILE A 41 5.97 -7.18 -3.52
N PRO A 42 6.20 -6.09 -4.27
CA PRO A 42 6.78 -4.87 -3.72
C PRO A 42 5.84 -4.31 -2.66
N TYR A 43 6.42 -3.99 -1.49
CA TYR A 43 5.72 -3.32 -0.40
C TYR A 43 6.32 -1.94 -0.19
N PHE A 44 5.66 -0.91 -0.72
CA PHE A 44 6.18 0.46 -0.68
C PHE A 44 5.67 1.21 0.55
N HIS A 45 6.57 1.93 1.22
CA HIS A 45 6.20 3.04 2.10
C HIS A 45 6.20 4.31 1.22
N MET A 46 5.03 4.71 0.71
CA MET A 46 4.89 5.85 -0.21
C MET A 46 3.47 6.44 -0.20
N GLY A 47 3.36 7.70 -0.58
CA GLY A 47 2.10 8.44 -0.67
C GLY A 47 2.23 9.78 0.04
N VAL A 48 1.09 10.35 0.43
CA VAL A 48 1.03 11.58 1.23
C VAL A 48 0.16 11.31 2.44
N GLU A 49 0.67 11.65 3.62
CA GLU A 49 -0.05 11.51 4.89
C GLU A 49 -1.48 12.05 4.80
N TYR A 50 -2.42 11.25 5.29
CA TYR A 50 -3.83 11.56 5.48
C TYR A 50 -4.63 11.82 4.19
N LEU A 51 -4.06 11.59 3.00
CA LEU A 51 -4.83 11.60 1.77
C LEU A 51 -5.53 10.27 1.55
N GLY A 52 -6.86 10.31 1.43
CA GLY A 52 -7.69 9.13 1.16
C GLY A 52 -7.63 8.63 -0.29
N VAL A 53 -6.91 9.30 -1.19
CA VAL A 53 -6.70 8.88 -2.58
C VAL A 53 -5.20 8.99 -2.89
N PRO A 54 -4.58 7.98 -3.54
CA PRO A 54 -3.17 8.02 -3.86
C PRO A 54 -2.85 9.17 -4.83
N PRO A 55 -1.72 9.87 -4.63
CA PRO A 55 -1.26 10.90 -5.57
C PRO A 55 -0.78 10.26 -6.88
N SER A 56 -0.79 11.03 -7.97
CA SER A 56 -0.49 10.53 -9.32
C SER A 56 0.87 9.88 -9.45
N TRP A 57 1.89 10.39 -8.75
CA TRP A 57 3.24 9.82 -8.77
C TRP A 57 3.32 8.46 -8.06
N ALA A 58 2.50 8.22 -7.03
CA ALA A 58 2.46 6.93 -6.33
C ALA A 58 1.74 5.88 -7.19
N ILE A 59 0.70 6.29 -7.92
CA ILE A 59 0.03 5.47 -8.94
C ILE A 59 1.04 5.08 -10.03
N ALA A 60 1.75 6.06 -10.59
CA ALA A 60 2.75 5.81 -11.64
C ALA A 60 3.87 4.86 -11.18
N ALA A 61 4.33 4.99 -9.93
CA ALA A 61 5.31 4.07 -9.35
C ALA A 61 4.78 2.65 -9.20
N ALA A 62 3.52 2.48 -8.76
CA ALA A 62 2.89 1.18 -8.65
C ALA A 62 2.65 0.52 -10.03
N HIS A 63 2.25 1.31 -11.04
CA HIS A 63 2.16 0.86 -12.43
C HIS A 63 3.52 0.38 -12.94
N GLY A 64 4.56 1.18 -12.76
CA GLY A 64 5.93 0.81 -13.15
C GLY A 64 6.39 -0.48 -12.49
N ALA A 65 6.07 -0.71 -11.21
CA ALA A 65 6.38 -1.97 -10.54
C ALA A 65 5.68 -3.18 -11.18
N ILE A 66 4.42 -3.04 -11.58
CA ILE A 66 3.69 -4.09 -12.33
C ILE A 66 4.34 -4.33 -13.70
N ASP A 67 4.69 -3.26 -14.42
CA ASP A 67 5.34 -3.33 -15.73
C ASP A 67 6.73 -3.99 -15.65
N ALA A 68 7.46 -3.75 -14.55
CA ALA A 68 8.74 -4.39 -14.26
C ALA A 68 8.62 -5.88 -13.89
N GLY A 69 7.40 -6.40 -13.71
CA GLY A 69 7.15 -7.83 -13.52
C GLY A 69 6.52 -8.22 -12.18
N ALA A 70 6.27 -7.28 -11.27
CA ALA A 70 5.64 -7.58 -9.97
C ALA A 70 4.32 -8.34 -10.15
N THR A 71 4.03 -9.30 -9.27
CA THR A 71 2.81 -10.11 -9.28
C THR A 71 1.60 -9.33 -8.75
N MET A 72 1.84 -8.45 -7.80
CA MET A 72 0.93 -7.43 -7.28
C MET A 72 1.74 -6.37 -6.54
N VAL A 73 1.14 -5.23 -6.20
CA VAL A 73 1.77 -4.19 -5.37
C VAL A 73 0.92 -3.93 -4.14
N VAL A 74 1.57 -3.72 -2.99
CA VAL A 74 0.93 -3.24 -1.77
C VAL A 74 1.69 -2.01 -1.27
N THR A 75 0.98 -1.03 -0.73
CA THR A 75 1.61 0.18 -0.20
C THR A 75 1.11 0.50 1.21
N ASN A 76 1.85 1.35 1.91
CA ASN A 76 1.48 2.05 3.14
C ASN A 76 2.13 3.43 3.15
N HIS A 77 1.93 4.20 4.23
CA HIS A 77 2.51 5.51 4.57
C HIS A 77 1.43 6.55 4.89
N PRO A 78 0.35 6.69 4.11
CA PRO A 78 -0.65 7.73 4.34
C PRO A 78 -1.32 7.69 5.73
N HIS A 79 -1.09 6.66 6.54
CA HIS A 79 -1.72 6.40 7.84
C HIS A 79 -3.24 6.24 7.78
N VAL A 80 -3.81 6.24 6.57
CA VAL A 80 -5.22 6.02 6.30
C VAL A 80 -5.35 4.97 5.21
N ILE A 81 -6.47 4.27 5.17
CA ILE A 81 -6.73 3.32 4.09
C ILE A 81 -6.94 4.04 2.75
N GLN A 82 -6.43 3.46 1.68
CA GLN A 82 -6.74 3.86 0.31
C GLN A 82 -7.34 2.66 -0.45
N GLY A 83 -7.76 2.90 -1.69
CA GLY A 83 -8.42 1.91 -2.51
C GLY A 83 -7.46 0.95 -3.21
N MET A 84 -7.97 0.32 -4.26
CA MET A 84 -7.21 -0.58 -5.11
C MET A 84 -7.43 -0.27 -6.58
N GLU A 85 -6.66 -0.94 -7.41
CA GLU A 85 -6.88 -1.02 -8.84
C GLU A 85 -6.44 -2.39 -9.38
N ILE A 86 -6.90 -2.71 -10.58
CA ILE A 86 -6.35 -3.81 -11.37
C ILE A 86 -5.64 -3.18 -12.58
N TYR A 87 -4.32 -3.27 -12.61
CA TYR A 87 -3.49 -2.74 -13.69
C TYR A 87 -2.72 -3.88 -14.35
N GLY A 88 -2.72 -3.94 -15.69
CA GLY A 88 -2.11 -5.06 -16.43
C GLY A 88 -2.66 -6.45 -16.04
N GLY A 89 -3.90 -6.51 -15.52
CA GLY A 89 -4.52 -7.74 -15.00
C GLY A 89 -3.99 -8.20 -13.64
N LYS A 90 -3.22 -7.36 -12.92
CA LYS A 90 -2.64 -7.64 -11.60
C LYS A 90 -3.14 -6.62 -10.57
N PRO A 91 -3.35 -7.02 -9.31
CA PRO A 91 -3.88 -6.12 -8.30
C PRO A 91 -2.81 -5.17 -7.73
N ILE A 92 -3.22 -3.94 -7.44
CA ILE A 92 -2.47 -2.97 -6.66
C ILE A 92 -3.36 -2.52 -5.51
N ILE A 93 -2.90 -2.68 -4.27
CA ILE A 93 -3.58 -2.18 -3.07
C ILE A 93 -2.85 -0.96 -2.54
N TYR A 94 -3.51 0.20 -2.61
CA TYR A 94 -2.98 1.43 -2.03
C TYR A 94 -3.28 1.49 -0.55
N SER A 95 -2.29 1.88 0.26
CA SER A 95 -2.32 2.05 1.72
C SER A 95 -3.30 1.17 2.50
N VAL A 96 -2.79 0.17 3.21
CA VAL A 96 -3.61 -0.66 4.12
C VAL A 96 -3.96 0.03 5.45
N GLY A 97 -3.56 1.28 5.65
CA GLY A 97 -3.76 2.01 6.91
C GLY A 97 -2.81 1.56 8.03
N ASN A 98 -3.14 1.93 9.26
CA ASN A 98 -2.34 1.58 10.44
C ASN A 98 -2.73 0.21 10.99
N PHE A 99 -1.81 -0.47 11.69
CA PHE A 99 -2.10 -1.73 12.40
C PHE A 99 -1.80 -1.62 13.89
N VAL A 100 -0.56 -1.34 14.28
CA VAL A 100 -0.18 -1.00 15.66
C VAL A 100 0.47 0.37 15.61
N PHE A 101 -0.23 1.41 16.05
CA PHE A 101 0.21 2.80 15.95
C PHE A 101 -0.53 3.71 16.93
N ASP A 102 0.11 4.79 17.40
CA ASP A 102 -0.37 5.68 18.48
C ASP A 102 -1.14 6.92 18.00
N GLN A 103 -1.49 6.95 16.71
CA GLN A 103 -2.23 8.05 16.10
C GLN A 103 -3.74 7.96 16.35
N MET A 104 -4.15 8.34 17.55
CA MET A 104 -5.55 8.29 18.00
C MET A 104 -6.39 9.54 17.67
N PHE A 105 -5.85 10.49 16.90
CA PHE A 105 -6.49 11.79 16.67
C PHE A 105 -7.62 11.77 15.62
N SER A 106 -7.79 10.69 14.87
CA SER A 106 -8.88 10.54 13.91
C SER A 106 -9.33 9.09 13.77
N VAL A 107 -10.58 8.87 13.32
CA VAL A 107 -11.07 7.52 13.01
C VAL A 107 -10.24 6.87 11.91
N ASP A 108 -9.91 7.62 10.86
CA ASP A 108 -9.20 7.08 9.71
C ASP A 108 -7.78 6.60 10.07
N THR A 109 -7.11 7.26 11.02
CA THR A 109 -5.77 6.86 11.49
C THR A 109 -5.77 5.72 12.51
N ARG A 110 -6.92 5.41 13.11
CA ARG A 110 -7.10 4.24 13.97
C ARG A 110 -7.53 3.00 13.19
N GLN A 111 -7.81 3.13 11.89
CA GLN A 111 -8.39 2.08 11.09
C GLN A 111 -7.40 1.55 10.06
N GLY A 112 -7.43 0.24 9.84
CA GLY A 112 -6.59 -0.43 8.85
C GLY A 112 -7.19 -1.72 8.34
N LEU A 113 -6.47 -2.36 7.42
CA LEU A 113 -6.88 -3.59 6.76
C LEU A 113 -5.78 -4.65 6.90
N ILE A 114 -6.16 -5.82 7.39
CA ILE A 114 -5.37 -7.04 7.18
C ILE A 114 -5.72 -7.59 5.81
N LEU A 115 -4.71 -7.82 4.97
CA LEU A 115 -4.88 -8.43 3.66
C LEU A 115 -4.62 -9.94 3.75
N GLU A 116 -5.61 -10.73 3.35
CA GLU A 116 -5.45 -12.16 3.07
C GLU A 116 -5.31 -12.33 1.56
N ILE A 117 -4.12 -12.72 1.11
CA ILE A 117 -3.80 -12.90 -0.31
C ILE A 117 -3.74 -14.40 -0.60
N THR A 118 -4.56 -14.86 -1.54
CA THR A 118 -4.57 -16.24 -2.02
C THR A 118 -3.82 -16.30 -3.34
N VAL A 119 -2.79 -17.14 -3.40
CA VAL A 119 -1.96 -17.33 -4.60
C VAL A 119 -2.09 -18.77 -5.08
N GLN A 120 -2.22 -18.94 -6.40
CA GLN A 120 -2.18 -20.23 -7.08
C GLN A 120 -1.14 -20.17 -8.21
N GLY A 121 -0.08 -20.97 -8.09
CA GLY A 121 1.08 -20.85 -8.98
C GLY A 121 1.74 -19.47 -8.85
N SER A 122 1.85 -18.75 -9.96
CA SER A 122 2.38 -17.38 -10.01
C SER A 122 1.31 -16.29 -10.04
N ARG A 123 0.04 -16.62 -9.73
CA ARG A 123 -1.09 -15.70 -9.86
C ARG A 123 -1.79 -15.48 -8.53
N VAL A 124 -2.07 -14.21 -8.24
CA VAL A 124 -3.04 -13.85 -7.19
C VAL A 124 -4.43 -14.21 -7.70
N VAL A 125 -5.13 -15.07 -6.97
CA VAL A 125 -6.48 -15.56 -7.32
C VAL A 125 -7.55 -15.11 -6.33
N GLY A 126 -7.16 -14.50 -5.22
CA GLY A 126 -8.08 -13.95 -4.25
C GLY A 126 -7.41 -12.93 -3.33
N ILE A 127 -8.15 -11.88 -3.00
CA ILE A 127 -7.79 -10.92 -1.95
C ILE A 127 -9.01 -10.78 -1.06
N ARG A 128 -8.81 -10.90 0.25
CA ARG A 128 -9.82 -10.54 1.26
C ARG A 128 -9.21 -9.53 2.22
N THR A 129 -10.07 -8.68 2.74
CA THR A 129 -9.72 -7.65 3.72
C THR A 129 -10.40 -7.97 5.04
N ARG A 130 -9.71 -7.73 6.16
CA ARG A 130 -10.33 -7.65 7.48
C ARG A 130 -10.04 -6.29 8.08
N GLY A 131 -11.09 -5.55 8.39
CA GLY A 131 -10.96 -4.28 9.11
C GLY A 131 -10.42 -4.49 10.51
N ILE A 132 -9.55 -3.59 10.94
CA ILE A 132 -9.10 -3.46 12.32
C ILE A 132 -9.37 -2.05 12.83
N GLU A 133 -9.67 -1.92 14.11
CA GLU A 133 -9.67 -0.66 14.86
C GLU A 133 -8.54 -0.74 15.89
N ILE A 134 -7.75 0.32 15.99
CA ILE A 134 -6.77 0.50 17.06
C ILE A 134 -7.47 1.16 18.24
N GLU A 135 -7.44 0.47 19.37
CA GLU A 135 -7.92 0.93 20.66
C GLU A 135 -6.71 1.22 21.56
N ASP A 136 -6.89 2.09 22.55
CA ASP A 136 -5.88 2.39 23.58
C ASP A 136 -4.44 2.56 23.04
N PHE A 137 -4.28 3.41 22.02
CA PHE A 137 -3.01 3.79 21.37
C PHE A 137 -2.21 2.68 20.66
N HIS A 138 -2.49 1.40 20.85
CA HIS A 138 -1.64 0.35 20.30
C HIS A 138 -2.28 -1.05 20.30
N GLN A 139 -3.58 -1.15 20.57
CA GLN A 139 -4.28 -2.43 20.65
C GLN A 139 -5.16 -2.64 19.42
N PRO A 140 -4.69 -3.34 18.37
CA PRO A 140 -5.53 -3.66 17.23
C PRO A 140 -6.58 -4.70 17.62
N ARG A 141 -7.84 -4.41 17.31
CA ARG A 141 -8.96 -5.32 17.41
C ARG A 141 -9.56 -5.56 16.02
N LEU A 142 -9.88 -6.82 15.72
CA LEU A 142 -10.67 -7.14 14.54
C LEU A 142 -12.05 -6.49 14.63
N MET A 143 -12.44 -5.80 13.56
CA MET A 143 -13.79 -5.27 13.42
C MET A 143 -14.79 -6.40 13.16
N SER A 144 -15.96 -6.30 13.77
CA SER A 144 -17.15 -7.08 13.39
C SER A 144 -17.63 -6.73 11.98
N GLY A 145 -18.49 -7.56 11.38
CA GLY A 145 -19.00 -7.31 10.03
C GLY A 145 -19.73 -5.97 9.86
N GLY A 146 -20.43 -5.51 10.91
CA GLY A 146 -21.12 -4.21 10.89
C GLY A 146 -20.15 -3.02 10.94
N GLU A 147 -19.11 -3.11 11.76
CA GLU A 147 -18.07 -2.08 11.87
C GLU A 147 -17.27 -1.92 10.56
N GLN A 148 -17.08 -3.01 9.81
CA GLN A 148 -16.32 -2.99 8.56
C GLN A 148 -17.03 -2.23 7.42
N ALA A 149 -18.34 -2.00 7.50
CA ALA A 149 -19.08 -1.39 6.39
C ALA A 149 -18.54 0.01 6.02
N ALA A 150 -18.26 0.85 7.02
CA ALA A 150 -17.82 2.23 6.80
C ALA A 150 -16.39 2.32 6.23
N ILE A 151 -15.48 1.47 6.71
CA ILE A 151 -14.10 1.40 6.20
C ILE A 151 -14.07 0.85 4.77
N MET A 152 -14.89 -0.16 4.46
CA MET A 152 -14.98 -0.69 3.09
C MET A 152 -15.61 0.32 2.12
N ASP A 153 -16.59 1.09 2.57
CA ASP A 153 -17.18 2.18 1.77
C ASP A 153 -16.13 3.28 1.46
N ARG A 154 -15.24 3.61 2.40
CA ARG A 154 -14.08 4.49 2.11
C ARG A 154 -13.08 3.86 1.14
N PHE A 155 -12.78 2.57 1.29
CA PHE A 155 -11.91 1.82 0.40
C PHE A 155 -12.42 1.88 -1.06
N TRP A 156 -13.70 1.54 -1.27
CA TRP A 156 -14.30 1.56 -2.61
C TRP A 156 -14.44 2.96 -3.19
N ARG A 157 -14.78 3.97 -2.37
CA ARG A 157 -14.72 5.37 -2.84
C ARG A 157 -13.34 5.79 -3.32
N SER A 158 -12.28 5.38 -2.62
CA SER A 158 -10.91 5.67 -3.03
C SER A 158 -10.56 4.96 -4.34
N THR A 159 -10.98 3.70 -4.50
CA THR A 159 -10.88 2.92 -5.75
C THR A 159 -11.56 3.65 -6.92
N ASP A 160 -12.81 4.05 -6.75
CA ASP A 160 -13.59 4.72 -7.80
C ASP A 160 -12.97 6.06 -8.21
N ARG A 161 -12.48 6.84 -7.23
CA ARG A 161 -11.82 8.12 -7.50
C ARG A 161 -10.48 7.95 -8.21
N THR A 162 -9.72 6.93 -7.84
CA THR A 162 -8.46 6.58 -8.53
C THR A 162 -8.73 6.20 -9.98
N ALA A 163 -9.74 5.35 -10.22
CA ALA A 163 -10.15 4.95 -11.57
C ALA A 163 -10.68 6.11 -12.42
N ALA A 164 -11.32 7.11 -11.81
CA ALA A 164 -11.78 8.32 -12.47
C ALA A 164 -10.64 9.31 -12.81
N GLY A 165 -9.38 8.99 -12.48
CA GLY A 165 -8.23 9.88 -12.69
C GLY A 165 -8.21 11.07 -11.73
N VAL A 166 -9.01 11.04 -10.65
CA VAL A 166 -9.02 12.08 -9.62
C VAL A 166 -7.85 11.81 -8.67
N ALA A 167 -6.63 12.11 -9.11
CA ALA A 167 -5.44 12.12 -8.26
C ALA A 167 -5.24 13.52 -7.65
N PHE A 168 -4.70 13.57 -6.43
CA PHE A 168 -4.27 14.80 -5.76
C PHE A 168 -2.80 15.10 -6.05
#